data_AF-A0A8K0D0V4-F1
#
_entry.id   AF-A0A8K0D0V4-F1
#
_cell.length_a   1.000
_cell.length_b   1.000
_cell.length_c   1.000
_cell.angle_alpha   90.00
_cell.angle_beta   90.00
_cell.angle_gamma   90.00
#
_symmetry.space_group_name_H-M   'P 1'
#
loop_
_entity.id
_entity.type
_entity.pdbx_description
1 polymer ?
#
loop_
_entity_poly.entity_id
_entity_poly.type
_entity_poly.pdbx_seq_one_letter_code
_entity_poly.pdbx_strand_id
1 'polypeptide(L)'
;MHLLSSFIDSLGFNIDDFVLSRSSIKRSQENSRANKFEEIKNTDDEADFVVIHWDSKLLPDVSGKSTVDRLPIVTIGINLEQLLGVSSISSSTAVKVSSAVSAAVKDWNLSEKVQAFCLTRRLNGACTLLEQKLKRNVLWLAMFMK
;
A
#
# COMPACT_ATOMS: atom_id res chain seq x y z
N MET A 1 14.96 21.92 -9.46
CA MET A 1 16.05 22.69 -8.83
C MET A 1 15.74 24.18 -8.91
N HIS A 2 15.55 24.75 -10.10
CA HIS A 2 15.24 26.20 -10.25
C HIS A 2 14.03 26.67 -9.43
N LEU A 3 12.93 25.93 -9.39
CA LEU A 3 11.76 26.28 -8.56
C LEU A 3 12.06 26.32 -7.05
N LEU A 4 12.86 25.37 -6.55
CA LEU A 4 13.25 25.31 -5.14
C LEU A 4 14.22 26.43 -4.78
N SER A 5 15.17 26.73 -5.67
CA SER A 5 16.10 27.84 -5.53
C SER A 5 15.37 29.17 -5.43
N SER A 6 14.48 29.47 -6.39
CA SER A 6 13.68 30.70 -6.39
C SER A 6 12.76 30.81 -5.17
N PHE A 7 12.24 29.69 -4.67
CA PHE A 7 11.45 29.66 -3.44
C PHE A 7 12.31 30.02 -2.22
N ILE A 8 13.50 29.44 -2.07
CA ILE A 8 14.45 29.74 -0.99
C ILE A 8 14.85 31.21 -1.02
N ASP A 9 15.18 31.75 -2.20
CA ASP A 9 15.49 33.17 -2.40
C ASP A 9 14.33 34.07 -1.99
N SER A 10 13.09 33.70 -2.37
CA SER A 10 11.89 34.48 -2.02
C SER A 10 11.61 34.53 -0.53
N LEU A 11 12.09 33.54 0.22
CA LEU A 11 12.01 33.49 1.68
C LEU A 11 13.18 34.26 2.35
N GLY A 12 14.12 34.79 1.58
CA GLY A 12 15.28 35.52 2.08
C GLY A 12 16.40 34.64 2.63
N PHE A 13 16.40 33.34 2.32
CA PHE A 13 17.46 32.42 2.73
C PHE A 13 18.57 32.36 1.67
N ASN A 14 19.80 32.07 2.11
CA ASN A 14 20.92 31.84 1.21
C ASN A 14 20.83 30.43 0.61
N ILE A 15 20.87 30.31 -0.71
CA ILE A 15 20.85 29.03 -1.43
C ILE A 15 22.05 28.15 -1.06
N ASP A 16 23.22 28.74 -0.81
CA ASP A 16 24.46 28.01 -0.56
C ASP A 16 24.41 27.16 0.74
N ASP A 17 23.45 27.46 1.62
CA ASP A 17 23.20 26.70 2.84
C ASP A 17 22.44 25.38 2.58
N PHE A 18 21.93 25.16 1.36
CA PHE A 18 21.08 24.02 1.02
C PHE A 18 21.69 23.09 -0.04
N VAL A 19 21.57 21.77 0.19
CA VAL A 19 21.98 20.75 -0.79
C VAL A 19 20.86 20.50 -1.79
N LEU A 20 20.88 21.23 -2.92
CA LEU A 20 19.83 21.19 -3.95
C LEU A 20 20.09 20.21 -5.12
N SER A 21 21.03 19.28 -4.98
CA SER A 21 21.30 18.29 -6.03
C SER A 21 20.07 17.38 -6.26
N ARG A 22 19.85 16.93 -7.51
CA ARG A 22 18.71 16.06 -7.84
C ARG A 22 18.69 14.78 -7.00
N SER A 23 19.84 14.17 -6.78
CA SER A 23 19.97 12.94 -5.99
C SER A 23 19.66 13.18 -4.52
N SER A 24 20.16 14.27 -3.94
CA SER A 24 19.87 14.64 -2.55
C SER A 24 18.38 14.90 -2.32
N ILE A 25 17.74 15.66 -3.22
CA ILE A 25 16.30 15.92 -3.16
C ILE A 25 15.50 14.61 -3.28
N LYS A 26 15.84 13.76 -4.25
CA LYS A 26 15.17 12.46 -4.43
C LYS A 26 15.26 11.61 -3.17
N ARG A 27 16.46 11.46 -2.60
CA ARG A 27 16.69 10.69 -1.37
C ARG A 27 15.94 11.29 -0.17
N SER A 28 15.93 12.62 -0.04
CA SER A 28 15.18 13.31 1.01
C SER A 28 13.67 13.03 0.90
N GLN A 29 13.12 13.06 -0.32
CA GLN A 29 11.71 12.72 -0.57
C GLN A 29 11.41 11.24 -0.27
N GLU A 30 12.29 10.33 -0.67
CA GLU A 30 12.15 8.89 -0.37
C GLU A 30 12.14 8.65 1.15
N ASN A 31 13.08 9.25 1.88
CA ASN A 31 13.13 9.16 3.34
C ASN A 31 11.89 9.77 4.00
N SER A 32 11.45 10.95 3.55
CA SER A 32 10.24 11.60 4.08
C SER A 32 8.98 10.75 3.86
N ARG A 33 8.84 10.11 2.68
CA ARG A 33 7.74 9.19 2.40
C ARG A 33 7.80 7.93 3.27
N ALA A 34 9.00 7.36 3.45
CA ALA A 34 9.20 6.20 4.31
C ALA A 34 8.86 6.52 5.77
N ASN A 35 9.36 7.63 6.29
CA ASN A 35 9.04 8.09 7.64
C ASN A 35 7.53 8.32 7.81
N LYS A 36 6.87 8.94 6.81
CA LYS A 36 5.43 9.16 6.88
C LYS A 36 4.65 7.85 6.90
N PHE A 37 5.09 6.85 6.14
CA PHE A 37 4.49 5.53 6.15
C PHE A 37 4.64 4.85 7.52
N GLU A 38 5.83 4.92 8.15
CA GLU A 38 6.05 4.41 9.50
C GLU A 38 5.22 5.16 10.55
N GLU A 39 5.07 6.47 10.45
CA GLU A 39 4.18 7.25 11.32
C GLU A 39 2.73 6.74 11.23
N ILE A 40 2.24 6.53 10.02
CA ILE A 40 0.88 6.03 9.78
C ILE A 40 0.73 4.62 10.33
N LYS A 41 1.72 3.74 10.11
CA LYS A 41 1.69 2.35 10.57
C LYS A 41 1.72 2.22 12.10
N ASN A 42 2.39 3.15 12.78
CA ASN A 42 2.46 3.21 14.25
C ASN A 42 1.30 4.00 14.87
N THR A 43 0.45 4.63 14.07
CA THR A 43 -0.78 5.25 14.56
C THR A 43 -1.76 4.13 14.89
N ASP A 44 -2.22 4.08 16.14
CA ASP A 44 -3.14 3.02 16.59
C ASP A 44 -4.45 3.09 15.79
N ASP A 45 -4.94 1.93 15.37
CA ASP A 45 -6.17 1.82 14.61
C ASP A 45 -7.34 1.56 15.56
N GLU A 46 -8.20 2.58 15.73
CA GLU A 46 -9.44 2.47 16.53
C GLU A 46 -10.45 1.46 15.95
N ALA A 47 -10.15 0.83 14.80
CA ALA A 47 -11.03 -0.12 14.17
C ALA A 47 -10.99 -1.49 14.89
N ASP A 48 -12.13 -1.88 15.47
CA ASP A 48 -12.35 -3.22 16.03
C ASP A 48 -12.38 -4.31 14.94
N PHE A 49 -12.79 -3.93 13.75
CA PHE A 49 -12.86 -4.82 12.59
C PHE A 49 -12.48 -4.10 11.31
N VAL A 50 -11.90 -4.86 10.39
CA VAL A 50 -11.46 -4.35 9.09
C VAL A 50 -11.89 -5.24 7.93
N VAL A 51 -12.06 -4.63 6.78
CA VAL A 51 -12.29 -5.25 5.48
C VAL A 51 -11.04 -5.05 4.64
N ILE A 52 -10.48 -6.14 4.12
CA ILE A 52 -9.31 -6.05 3.24
C ILE A 52 -9.77 -6.07 1.79
N HIS A 53 -9.36 -5.06 1.04
CA HIS A 53 -9.57 -4.94 -0.39
C HIS A 53 -8.23 -5.00 -1.13
N TRP A 54 -8.24 -5.58 -2.31
CA TRP A 54 -7.11 -5.50 -3.24
C TRP A 54 -7.61 -5.50 -4.67
N ASP A 55 -6.87 -4.83 -5.53
CA ASP A 55 -7.07 -4.86 -6.97
C ASP A 55 -5.70 -4.90 -7.64
N SER A 56 -5.56 -5.65 -8.73
CA SER A 56 -4.26 -5.88 -9.36
C SER A 56 -4.19 -5.16 -10.71
N LYS A 57 -3.04 -4.55 -11.00
CA LYS A 57 -2.81 -3.82 -12.24
C LYS A 57 -1.43 -4.08 -12.81
N LEU A 58 -1.37 -4.45 -14.09
CA LEU A 58 -0.12 -4.57 -14.82
C LEU A 58 0.48 -3.18 -15.06
N LEU A 59 1.66 -2.94 -14.49
CA LEU A 59 2.41 -1.69 -14.60
C LEU A 59 3.88 -1.98 -14.94
N PRO A 60 4.59 -1.03 -15.58
CA PRO A 60 6.03 -1.13 -15.71
C PRO A 60 6.68 -1.27 -14.33
N ASP A 61 7.70 -2.13 -14.23
CA ASP A 61 8.56 -2.19 -13.07
C ASP A 61 9.31 -0.85 -12.87
N VAL A 62 9.89 -0.63 -11.68
CA VAL A 62 10.69 0.58 -11.36
C VAL A 62 11.85 0.75 -12.34
N SER A 63 12.39 -0.35 -12.86
CA SER A 63 13.42 -0.33 -13.91
C SER A 63 12.89 0.05 -15.30
N GLY A 64 11.59 -0.01 -15.53
CA GLY A 64 10.92 0.16 -16.83
C GLY A 64 11.16 -0.99 -17.82
N LYS A 65 11.91 -2.03 -17.43
CA LYS A 65 12.36 -3.10 -18.33
C LYS A 65 11.39 -4.27 -18.43
N SER A 66 10.46 -4.39 -17.50
CA SER A 66 9.49 -5.46 -17.44
C SER A 66 8.13 -4.92 -17.00
N THR A 67 7.09 -5.71 -17.26
CA THR A 67 5.76 -5.46 -16.70
C THR A 67 5.58 -6.38 -15.50
N VAL A 68 5.12 -5.82 -14.39
CA VAL A 68 4.82 -6.55 -13.15
C VAL A 68 3.39 -6.26 -12.75
N ASP A 69 2.77 -7.19 -12.04
CA ASP A 69 1.45 -6.98 -11.47
C ASP A 69 1.61 -6.25 -10.14
N ARG A 70 1.15 -5.01 -10.08
CA ARG A 70 1.16 -4.19 -8.87
C ARG A 70 -0.17 -4.39 -8.17
N LEU A 71 -0.09 -4.89 -6.94
CA LEU A 71 -1.22 -5.22 -6.10
C LEU A 71 -1.29 -4.24 -4.92
N PRO A 72 -1.98 -3.09 -5.06
CA PRO A 72 -2.41 -2.31 -3.91
C PRO A 72 -3.32 -3.15 -2.99
N ILE A 73 -3.04 -3.05 -1.70
CA ILE A 73 -3.81 -3.71 -0.63
C ILE A 73 -4.26 -2.63 0.34
N VAL A 74 -5.57 -2.51 0.52
CA VAL A 74 -6.21 -1.47 1.32
C VAL A 74 -7.00 -2.13 2.44
N THR A 75 -6.94 -1.53 3.63
CA THR A 75 -7.83 -1.86 4.74
C THR A 75 -8.89 -0.79 4.89
N ILE A 76 -10.12 -1.21 5.17
CA ILE A 76 -11.28 -0.34 5.37
C ILE A 76 -11.95 -0.74 6.68
N GLY A 77 -12.13 0.21 7.59
CA GLY A 77 -12.84 0.05 8.85
C GLY A 77 -13.74 1.26 9.12
N ILE A 78 -14.39 1.30 10.28
CA ILE A 78 -15.12 2.50 10.72
C ILE A 78 -14.10 3.63 10.87
N ASN A 79 -14.28 4.73 10.12
CA ASN A 79 -13.36 5.89 10.08
C ASN A 79 -11.90 5.55 9.72
N LEU A 80 -11.66 4.38 9.11
CA LEU A 80 -10.33 3.94 8.69
C LEU A 80 -10.37 3.59 7.21
N GLU A 81 -9.56 4.28 6.42
CA GLU A 81 -9.22 3.86 5.06
C GLU A 81 -7.71 3.99 4.90
N GLN A 82 -7.01 2.86 4.79
CA GLN A 82 -5.56 2.86 4.84
C GLN A 82 -4.95 1.92 3.80
N LEU A 83 -4.00 2.44 3.02
CA LEU A 83 -3.18 1.63 2.13
C LEU A 83 -2.14 0.87 2.96
N LEU A 84 -2.24 -0.45 2.98
CA LEU A 84 -1.27 -1.31 3.67
C LEU A 84 0.05 -1.43 2.89
N GLY A 85 -0.04 -1.30 1.57
CA GLY A 85 1.12 -1.30 0.68
C GLY A 85 0.76 -1.63 -0.77
N VAL A 86 1.77 -1.60 -1.63
CA VAL A 86 1.65 -1.98 -3.04
C VAL A 86 2.67 -3.06 -3.35
N SER A 87 2.23 -4.32 -3.37
CA SER A 87 3.10 -5.45 -3.62
C SER A 87 3.41 -5.60 -5.11
N SER A 88 4.67 -5.88 -5.45
CA SER A 88 5.05 -6.34 -6.80
C SER A 88 4.93 -7.85 -6.86
N ILE A 89 3.96 -8.37 -7.63
CA ILE A 89 3.80 -9.81 -7.85
C ILE A 89 4.04 -10.15 -9.32
N SER A 90 4.61 -11.33 -9.57
CA SER A 90 4.90 -11.76 -10.95
C SER A 90 3.66 -12.22 -11.72
N SER A 91 2.54 -12.50 -11.03
CA SER A 91 1.23 -12.73 -11.64
C SER A 91 0.10 -12.63 -10.59
N SER A 92 -1.09 -12.24 -11.01
CA SER A 92 -2.34 -12.21 -10.20
C SER A 92 -2.96 -13.58 -9.94
N THR A 93 -2.13 -14.63 -9.85
CA THR A 93 -2.59 -15.96 -9.47
C THR A 93 -3.03 -15.96 -8.00
N ALA A 94 -4.08 -16.70 -7.67
CA ALA A 94 -4.63 -16.80 -6.31
C ALA A 94 -3.57 -17.04 -5.21
N VAL A 95 -2.58 -17.90 -5.48
CA VAL A 95 -1.48 -18.21 -4.54
C VAL A 95 -0.60 -16.99 -4.25
N LYS A 96 -0.25 -16.22 -5.30
CA LYS A 96 0.62 -15.04 -5.14
C LYS A 96 -0.14 -13.90 -4.47
N VAL A 97 -1.37 -13.66 -4.90
CA VAL A 97 -2.26 -12.65 -4.31
C VAL A 97 -2.50 -12.95 -2.82
N SER A 98 -2.95 -14.16 -2.48
CA SER A 98 -3.17 -14.55 -1.07
C SER A 98 -1.90 -14.50 -0.21
N SER A 99 -0.73 -14.70 -0.80
CA SER A 99 0.54 -14.58 -0.08
C SER A 99 0.94 -13.14 0.17
N ALA A 100 0.80 -12.26 -0.83
CA ALA A 100 1.05 -10.83 -0.68
C ALA A 100 0.06 -10.17 0.31
N VAL A 101 -1.24 -10.48 0.18
CA VAL A 101 -2.27 -9.96 1.09
C VAL A 101 -2.03 -10.46 2.52
N SER A 102 -1.76 -11.76 2.70
CA SER A 102 -1.49 -12.30 4.04
C SER A 102 -0.22 -11.69 4.67
N ALA A 103 0.81 -11.41 3.87
CA ALA A 103 2.01 -10.74 4.36
C ALA A 103 1.70 -9.31 4.84
N ALA A 104 0.97 -8.53 4.04
CA ALA A 104 0.57 -7.17 4.41
C ALA A 104 -0.31 -7.15 5.68
N VAL A 105 -1.31 -8.02 5.76
CA VAL A 105 -2.21 -8.11 6.94
C VAL A 105 -1.44 -8.48 8.22
N LYS A 106 -0.43 -9.35 8.12
CA LYS A 106 0.44 -9.70 9.25
C LYS A 106 1.38 -8.58 9.63
N ASP A 107 1.99 -7.92 8.64
CA ASP A 107 2.91 -6.80 8.84
C ASP A 107 2.25 -5.61 9.57
N TRP A 108 0.94 -5.44 9.38
CA TRP A 108 0.12 -4.44 10.05
C TRP A 108 -0.61 -4.96 11.31
N ASN A 109 -0.34 -6.18 11.76
CA ASN A 109 -0.99 -6.80 12.93
C ASN A 109 -2.54 -6.87 12.85
N LEU A 110 -3.11 -6.89 11.64
CA LEU A 110 -4.57 -6.87 11.43
C LEU A 110 -5.23 -8.25 11.42
N SER A 111 -4.46 -9.33 11.57
CA SER A 111 -4.92 -10.71 11.31
C SER A 111 -6.17 -11.12 12.10
N GLU A 112 -6.31 -10.62 13.33
CA GLU A 112 -7.47 -10.90 14.20
C GLU A 112 -8.66 -9.98 13.90
N LYS A 113 -8.39 -8.76 13.41
CA LYS A 113 -9.38 -7.74 13.09
C LYS A 113 -10.08 -7.95 11.74
N VAL A 114 -9.52 -8.71 10.81
CA VAL A 114 -10.13 -8.92 9.48
C VAL A 114 -11.51 -9.58 9.59
N GLN A 115 -12.60 -8.96 9.18
CA GLN A 115 -13.93 -9.60 9.18
C GLN A 115 -14.45 -9.88 7.77
N ALA A 116 -13.91 -9.19 6.76
CA ALA A 116 -14.31 -9.42 5.39
C ALA A 116 -13.16 -9.22 4.38
N PHE A 117 -13.32 -9.85 3.21
CA PHE A 117 -12.56 -9.57 2.01
C PHE A 117 -13.47 -8.94 0.96
N CYS A 118 -13.07 -7.82 0.37
CA CYS A 118 -13.82 -7.16 -0.69
C CYS A 118 -13.12 -7.36 -2.04
N LEU A 119 -13.85 -7.88 -3.02
CA LEU A 119 -13.34 -8.24 -4.35
C LEU A 119 -14.11 -7.53 -5.47
N THR A 120 -13.39 -6.99 -6.45
CA THR A 120 -13.94 -6.47 -7.71
C THR A 120 -14.19 -7.56 -8.75
N ARG A 121 -13.52 -8.72 -8.64
CA ARG A 121 -13.62 -9.85 -9.61
C ARG A 121 -13.79 -11.20 -8.92
N ARG A 122 -14.29 -12.18 -9.68
CA ARG A 122 -14.58 -13.58 -9.28
C ARG A 122 -13.29 -14.41 -9.03
N LEU A 123 -12.38 -13.93 -8.18
CA LEU A 123 -11.16 -14.63 -7.77
C LEU A 123 -11.38 -15.36 -6.43
N ASN A 124 -12.40 -16.21 -6.37
CA ASN A 124 -12.75 -16.98 -5.16
C ASN A 124 -11.53 -17.75 -4.60
N GLY A 125 -10.64 -18.23 -5.48
CA GLY A 125 -9.45 -18.99 -5.06
C GLY A 125 -8.48 -18.22 -4.14
N ALA A 126 -8.34 -16.90 -4.31
CA ALA A 126 -7.46 -16.11 -3.43
C ALA A 126 -8.07 -16.00 -2.02
N CYS A 127 -9.37 -15.76 -1.93
CA CYS A 127 -10.11 -15.69 -0.67
C CYS A 127 -10.11 -17.03 0.06
N THR A 128 -10.35 -18.14 -0.64
CA THR A 128 -10.25 -19.49 -0.03
C THR A 128 -8.88 -19.73 0.59
N LEU A 129 -7.80 -19.37 -0.11
CA LEU A 129 -6.45 -19.53 0.42
C LEU A 129 -6.17 -18.59 1.60
N LEU A 130 -6.74 -17.38 1.61
CA LEU A 130 -6.60 -16.44 2.72
C LEU A 130 -7.35 -16.91 3.97
N GLU A 131 -8.57 -17.43 3.83
CA GLU A 131 -9.32 -18.02 4.94
C GLU A 131 -8.58 -19.21 5.56
N GLN A 132 -8.03 -20.09 4.73
CA GLN A 132 -7.20 -21.21 5.21
C GLN A 132 -5.98 -20.72 6.00
N LYS A 133 -5.34 -19.61 5.57
CA LYS A 133 -4.21 -19.00 6.28
C LYS A 133 -4.62 -18.34 7.60
N LEU A 134 -5.81 -17.76 7.67
CA LEU A 134 -6.37 -17.16 8.89
C LEU A 134 -7.01 -18.21 9.83
N LYS A 135 -7.23 -19.45 9.34
CA LYS A 135 -7.84 -20.56 10.08
C LYS A 135 -9.22 -20.23 10.65
N ARG A 136 -9.97 -19.36 9.98
CA ARG A 136 -11.33 -18.95 10.35
C ARG A 136 -12.12 -18.53 9.12
N ASN A 137 -13.44 -18.53 9.26
CA ASN A 137 -14.34 -18.03 8.24
C ASN A 137 -14.28 -16.50 8.17
N VAL A 138 -14.28 -15.95 6.97
CA VAL A 138 -14.24 -14.51 6.71
C VAL A 138 -15.35 -14.18 5.72
N LEU A 139 -16.03 -13.06 5.88
CA LEU A 139 -17.11 -12.68 4.95
C LEU A 139 -16.52 -12.32 3.58
N TRP A 140 -17.12 -12.80 2.49
CA TRP A 140 -16.71 -12.40 1.13
C TRP A 140 -17.71 -11.39 0.56
N LEU A 141 -17.24 -10.20 0.27
CA LEU A 141 -18.01 -9.12 -0.32
C LEU A 141 -17.66 -9.00 -1.80
N ALA A 142 -18.67 -9.15 -2.65
CA ALA A 142 -18.53 -8.86 -4.08
C ALA A 142 -18.90 -7.40 -4.33
N MET A 143 -17.96 -6.60 -4.84
CA MET A 143 -18.22 -5.23 -5.23
C MET A 143 -18.77 -5.22 -6.66
N PHE A 144 -20.06 -4.88 -6.80
CA PHE A 144 -20.66 -4.58 -8.10
C PHE A 144 -20.50 -3.08 -8.36
N MET A 145 -19.57 -2.69 -9.24
CA MET A 145 -19.59 -1.33 -9.79
C MET A 145 -20.84 -1.19 -10.66
N LYS A 146 -21.74 -0.28 -10.27
CA LYS A 146 -22.86 0.20 -11.10
C LYS A 146 -22.35 1.20 -12.12
#